data_AF-V4NJI7-F1
#
_entry.id   AF-V4NJI7-F1
#
_cell.length_a   1.000
_cell.length_b   1.000
_cell.length_c   1.000
_cell.angle_alpha   90.00
_cell.angle_beta   90.00
_cell.angle_gamma   90.00
#
_symmetry.space_group_name_H-M   'P 1'
#
loop_
_entity.id
_entity.type
_entity.pdbx_description
1 polymer ?
#
loop_
_entity_poly.entity_id
_entity_poly.type
_entity_poly.pdbx_seq_one_letter_code
_entity_poly.pdbx_strand_id
1 'polypeptide(L)' 'MVFIHPFPNGNGRHARMAADLLAVALGRPRFTWGRANLVEAAQNRRSYIAALKTADAHDLAPLMAFARS' A
#
# COMPACT_ATOMS: atom_id res chain seq x y z
N MET A 1 10.00 2.08 -0.18
CA MET A 1 10.27 2.69 -1.51
C MET A 1 9.46 3.94 -1.82
N VAL A 2 8.29 4.17 -1.21
CA VAL A 2 7.58 5.45 -1.42
C VAL A 2 8.32 6.63 -0.77
N PHE A 3 8.92 6.41 0.40
CA PHE A 3 9.68 7.42 1.14
C PHE A 3 11.00 7.86 0.47
N ILE A 4 11.74 6.93 -0.13
CA ILE A 4 13.01 7.23 -0.84
C ILE A 4 12.76 7.79 -2.26
N HIS A 5 11.62 7.45 -2.86
CA HIS A 5 11.17 7.93 -4.18
C HIS A 5 12.21 7.82 -5.33
N PRO A 6 12.78 6.63 -5.62
CA PRO A 6 13.88 6.48 -6.56
C PRO A 6 13.53 6.70 -8.04
N PHE A 7 12.24 6.72 -8.40
CA PHE A 7 11.78 6.90 -9.78
C PHE A 7 11.00 8.20 -9.94
N PRO A 8 11.03 8.88 -11.11
CA PRO A 8 10.21 10.07 -11.36
C PRO A 8 8.70 9.80 -11.26
N ASN A 9 8.26 8.57 -11.56
CA ASN A 9 6.87 8.14 -11.51
C ASN A 9 6.77 6.66 -11.12
N GLY A 10 5.65 6.28 -10.50
CA GLY A 10 5.31 4.87 -10.29
C GLY A 10 5.82 4.22 -9.01
N ASN A 11 6.46 4.96 -8.09
CA ASN A 11 6.97 4.43 -6.82
C ASN A 11 5.92 3.65 -6.01
N GLY A 12 4.66 4.10 -5.98
CA GLY A 12 3.57 3.41 -5.29
C GLY A 12 3.16 2.07 -5.93
N ARG A 13 3.36 1.90 -7.25
CA ARG A 13 3.14 0.60 -7.90
C ARG A 13 4.30 -0.35 -7.62
N HIS A 14 5.53 0.15 -7.74
CA HIS A 14 6.74 -0.62 -7.46
C HIS A 14 6.78 -1.11 -6.00
N ALA A 15 6.49 -0.22 -5.04
CA ALA A 15 6.49 -0.56 -3.61
C ALA A 15 5.45 -1.65 -3.27
N ARG A 16 4.23 -1.56 -3.83
CA ARG A 16 3.19 -2.58 -3.61
C ARG A 16 3.57 -3.93 -4.22
N MET A 17 4.14 -3.93 -5.42
CA MET A 17 4.64 -5.15 -6.06
C MET A 17 5.76 -5.80 -5.25
N ALA A 18 6.74 -5.02 -4.79
CA ALA A 18 7.83 -5.53 -3.95
C ALA A 18 7.30 -6.13 -2.64
N ALA A 19 6.32 -5.48 -1.99
CA ALA A 19 5.68 -5.99 -0.78
C ALA A 19 4.90 -7.30 -1.04
N ASP A 20 4.17 -7.40 -2.15
CA ASP A 20 3.48 -8.64 -2.54
C ASP A 20 4.48 -9.80 -2.75
N LEU A 21 5.57 -9.55 -3.48
CA LEU A 21 6.58 -10.55 -3.78
C LEU A 21 7.27 -11.04 -2.50
N LEU A 22 7.57 -10.12 -1.58
CA LEU A 22 8.11 -10.48 -0.26
C LEU A 22 7.12 -11.33 0.54
N ALA A 23 5.84 -10.96 0.57
CA ALA A 23 4.82 -11.75 1.26
C ALA A 23 4.75 -13.19 0.71
N VAL A 24 4.74 -13.34 -0.62
CA VAL A 24 4.76 -14.65 -1.28
C VAL A 24 6.03 -15.44 -0.95
N ALA A 25 7.20 -14.80 -1.00
CA ALA A 25 8.46 -15.45 -0.65
C ALA A 25 8.49 -15.95 0.81
N LEU A 26 7.74 -15.29 1.70
CA LEU A 26 7.56 -15.68 3.10
C LEU A 26 6.39 -16.66 3.31
N GLY A 27 5.79 -17.20 2.26
CA GLY A 27 4.65 -18.13 2.35
C GLY A 27 3.35 -17.47 2.84
N ARG A 28 3.23 -16.14 2.72
CA ARG A 28 2.03 -15.38 3.07
C ARG A 28 1.22 -15.04 1.80
N PRO A 29 -0.11 -14.88 1.92
CA PRO A 29 -0.92 -14.41 0.80
C PRO A 29 -0.54 -12.97 0.42
N ARG A 30 -0.79 -12.63 -0.85
CA ARG A 30 -0.63 -11.27 -1.38
C ARG A 30 -1.55 -10.30 -0.65
N PHE A 31 -1.17 -9.04 -0.63
CA PHE A 31 -2.00 -7.97 -0.11
C PHE A 31 -3.14 -7.66 -1.09
N THR A 32 -4.29 -7.29 -0.55
CA THR A 32 -5.48 -6.92 -1.31
C THR A 32 -5.44 -5.47 -1.73
N TRP A 33 -4.73 -4.60 -1.00
CA TRP A 33 -4.57 -3.17 -1.31
C TRP A 33 -5.90 -2.42 -1.53
N GLY A 34 -6.96 -2.77 -0.79
CA GLY A 34 -8.28 -2.14 -0.91
C GLY A 34 -9.07 -2.56 -2.16
N ARG A 35 -8.63 -3.61 -2.88
CA ARG A 35 -9.21 -4.02 -4.18
C ARG A 35 -10.67 -4.50 -4.08
N ALA A 36 -11.21 -4.71 -2.88
CA ALA A 36 -12.63 -5.05 -2.67
C ALA A 36 -13.60 -3.93 -3.11
N ASN A 37 -13.20 -2.66 -3.02
CA ASN A 37 -14.09 -1.50 -3.29
C ASN A 37 -13.80 -0.82 -4.65
N LEU A 38 -14.04 -1.55 -5.75
CA LEU A 38 -13.93 -0.99 -7.12
C LEU A 38 -14.98 0.10 -7.41
N VAL A 39 -16.10 0.10 -6.69
CA VAL A 39 -17.19 1.08 -6.83
C VAL A 39 -16.76 2.47 -6.32
N GLU A 40 -15.80 2.54 -5.39
CA GLU A 40 -15.35 3.80 -4.78
C GLU A 40 -13.84 4.04 -4.94
N ALA A 41 -13.32 3.92 -6.17
CA ALA A 41 -11.90 4.11 -6.46
C ALA A 41 -11.31 5.42 -5.88
N ALA A 42 -12.09 6.52 -5.87
CA ALA A 42 -11.68 7.80 -5.29
C ALA A 42 -11.57 7.76 -3.76
N GLN A 43 -12.49 7.05 -3.08
CA GLN A 43 -12.46 6.92 -1.63
C GLN A 43 -11.31 6.01 -1.19
N ASN A 44 -11.14 4.88 -1.87
CA ASN A 44 -10.02 3.97 -1.65
C ASN A 44 -8.66 4.66 -1.82
N ARG A 45 -8.52 5.50 -2.86
CA ARG A 45 -7.30 6.29 -3.06
C ARG A 45 -7.08 7.27 -1.90
N ARG A 46 -8.13 7.93 -1.42
CA ARG A 46 -8.03 8.86 -0.27
C ARG A 46 -7.61 8.12 1.00
N SER A 47 -8.23 6.97 1.31
CA SER A 47 -7.87 6.12 2.45
C SER A 47 -6.43 5.64 2.37
N TYR A 48 -5.97 5.21 1.19
CA TYR A 48 -4.59 4.80 0.97
C TYR A 48 -3.59 5.94 1.24
N ILE A 49 -3.86 7.14 0.70
CA ILE A 49 -3.00 8.31 0.89
C ILE A 49 -2.99 8.75 2.36
N ALA A 50 -4.15 8.72 3.03
CA ALA A 50 -4.24 9.02 4.45
C ALA A 50 -3.41 8.05 5.29
N ALA A 51 -3.51 6.74 5.01
CA ALA A 51 -2.72 5.72 5.70
C ALA A 51 -1.22 5.88 5.45
N LEU A 52 -0.79 6.27 4.24
CA LEU A 52 0.61 6.59 3.96
C LEU A 52 1.11 7.80 4.77
N LYS A 53 0.32 8.88 4.86
CA LYS A 53 0.69 10.06 5.66
C LYS A 53 0.85 9.73 7.14
N THR A 54 -0.01 8.86 7.68
CA THR A 54 0.12 8.39 9.07
C THR A 54 1.36 7.51 9.25
N ALA A 55 1.67 6.67 8.24
CA ALA A 55 2.89 5.87 8.22
C ALA A 55 4.16 6.73 8.16
N ASP A 56 4.12 7.89 7.49
CA ASP A 56 5.23 8.86 7.49
C ASP A 56 5.48 9.44 8.90
N ALA A 57 4.46 9.45 9.77
CA ALA A 57 4.57 9.80 11.20
C ALA A 57 4.90 8.59 12.09
N HIS A 58 5.45 7.51 11.51
CA HIS A 58 5.81 6.25 12.17
C HIS A 58 4.65 5.38 12.68
N ASP A 59 3.39 5.75 12.44
CA ASP A 59 2.24 4.89 12.73
C ASP A 59 1.85 4.07 11.49
N LEU A 60 2.35 2.83 11.46
CA LEU A 60 2.14 1.90 10.34
C LEU A 60 0.82 1.13 10.42
N ALA A 61 0.12 1.15 11.55
CA ALA A 61 -1.07 0.32 11.75
C ALA A 61 -2.17 0.59 10.70
N PRO A 62 -2.49 1.85 10.35
CA PRO A 62 -3.48 2.16 9.32
C PRO A 62 -3.09 1.62 7.94
N LEU A 63 -1.80 1.69 7.59
CA LEU A 63 -1.31 1.21 6.30
C LEU A 63 -1.38 -0.32 6.22
N MET A 64 -1.06 -1.02 7.30
CA MET A 64 -1.16 -2.48 7.38
C MET A 64 -2.60 -2.96 7.29
N ALA A 65 -3.54 -2.26 7.95
CA ALA A 65 -4.96 -2.54 7.84
C ALA A 65 -5.47 -2.33 6.40
N PHE A 66 -5.15 -1.20 5.79
CA PHE A 66 -5.51 -0.91 4.40
C PHE A 66 -4.94 -1.94 3.41
N ALA A 67 -3.68 -2.36 3.60
CA ALA A 67 -3.05 -3.35 2.72
C ALA A 67 -3.80 -4.70 2.68
N ARG A 68 -4.57 -5.01 3.73
CA ARG A 68 -5.35 -6.26 3.85
C ARG A 68 -6.87 -6.08 3.69
N SER A 69 -7.36 -4.87 3.43
CA SER A 69 -8.77 -4.58 3.15
C SER A 69 -9.18 -4.85 1.70
#